data_AF-A0A2V6HDZ3-F1
#
_entry.id   AF-A0A2V6HDZ3-F1
#
_cell.length_a   1.000
_cell.length_b   1.000
_cell.length_c   1.000
_cell.angle_alpha   90.00
_cell.angle_beta   90.00
_cell.angle_gamma   90.00
#
_symmetry.space_group_name_H-M   'P 1'
#
loop_
_entity.id
_entity.type
_entity.pdbx_description
1 polymer ?
#
loop_
_entity_poly.entity_id
_entity_poly.type
_entity_poly.pdbx_seq_one_letter_code
_entity_poly.pdbx_strand_id
1 'polypeptide(L)'
;IQDAYKLLSPLLGVGLASILFAVALLASGQNSTLTGTLAGQIVMEGFLNIRITPWLRRLITRLIAIVPAIVVIGVFGEGKTTELLIASQVCLSMQLGFAVWPLMRFTSEKAKMGDFANPVWIKILGWMTAGIIIVLNVKLLLDTFLPDAVLKALYGSLGLPSSK
;
A
#
# COMPACT_ATOMS: atom_id res chain seq x y z
N ILE A 1 1.68 14.14 10.14
CA ILE A 1 3.13 14.39 10.46
C ILE A 1 3.26 15.37 11.62
N GLN A 2 2.56 16.50 11.63
CA GLN A 2 2.59 17.47 12.74
C GLN A 2 2.06 16.92 14.08
N ASP A 3 1.11 15.98 14.06
CA ASP A 3 0.51 15.48 15.32
C ASP A 3 1.39 14.46 16.06
N ALA A 4 2.18 13.66 15.33
CA ALA A 4 3.14 12.72 15.95
C ALA A 4 4.23 13.47 16.75
N TYR A 5 4.65 14.65 16.28
CA TYR A 5 5.58 15.53 16.97
C TYR A 5 5.02 16.06 18.31
N LYS A 6 3.72 16.42 18.32
CA LYS A 6 3.04 16.89 19.53
C LYS A 6 2.86 15.81 20.59
N LEU A 7 2.75 14.54 20.17
CA LEU A 7 2.61 13.39 21.08
C LEU A 7 3.93 12.93 21.72
N LEU A 8 5.07 13.16 21.07
CA LEU A 8 6.39 12.82 21.61
C LEU A 8 6.98 13.90 22.53
N SER A 9 6.56 15.16 22.37
CA SER A 9 7.04 16.30 23.17
C SER A 9 6.87 16.15 24.70
N PRO A 10 5.76 15.58 25.23
CA PRO A 10 5.57 15.43 26.68
C PRO A 10 6.42 14.32 27.31
N LEU A 11 6.87 13.32 26.53
CA LEU A 11 7.50 12.11 27.05
C LEU A 11 9.04 12.14 27.04
N LEU A 12 9.66 12.96 26.19
CA LEU A 12 11.10 12.89 25.91
C LEU A 12 11.84 14.25 25.99
N GLY A 13 11.11 15.36 26.17
CA GLY A 13 11.66 16.70 26.04
C GLY A 13 11.83 17.12 24.57
N VAL A 14 11.47 18.37 24.26
CA VAL A 14 11.27 18.87 22.88
C VAL A 14 12.49 18.70 21.96
N GLY A 15 13.72 18.80 22.50
CA GLY A 15 14.95 18.65 21.71
C GLY A 15 15.27 17.21 21.29
N LEU A 16 15.21 16.26 22.21
CA LEU A 16 15.53 14.85 21.95
C LEU A 16 14.45 14.16 21.10
N ALA A 17 13.17 14.47 21.34
CA ALA A 17 12.05 13.97 20.54
C ALA A 17 12.19 14.33 19.05
N SER A 18 12.62 15.57 18.76
CA SER A 18 12.79 16.08 17.39
C SER A 18 13.88 15.33 16.63
N ILE A 19 15.03 15.10 17.28
CA ILE A 19 16.17 14.40 16.67
C ILE A 19 15.80 12.94 16.42
N LEU A 20 15.22 12.26 17.41
CA LEU A 20 14.80 10.86 17.27
C LEU A 20 13.74 10.70 16.17
N PHE A 21 12.78 11.61 16.08
CA PHE A 21 11.79 11.62 15.00
C PHE A 21 12.43 11.83 13.63
N ALA A 22 13.35 12.79 13.50
CA ALA A 22 14.06 13.04 12.25
C ALA A 22 14.91 11.84 11.80
N VAL A 23 15.61 11.20 12.74
CA VAL A 23 16.39 9.98 12.48
C VAL A 23 15.48 8.82 12.08
N ALA A 24 14.36 8.61 12.78
CA ALA A 24 13.39 7.57 12.45
C ALA A 24 12.78 7.79 11.04
N LEU A 25 12.47 9.04 10.69
CA LEU A 25 11.93 9.39 9.37
C LEU A 25 12.95 9.14 8.25
N LEU A 26 14.21 9.54 8.46
CA LEU A 26 15.30 9.27 7.53
C LEU A 26 15.55 7.76 7.38
N ALA A 27 15.62 7.03 8.49
CA ALA A 27 15.82 5.58 8.49
C ALA A 27 14.68 4.85 7.76
N SER A 28 13.42 5.25 8.01
CA SER A 28 12.25 4.72 7.30
C SER A 28 12.32 4.95 5.79
N GLY A 29 12.79 6.13 5.37
CA GLY A 29 12.95 6.47 3.95
C GLY A 29 14.03 5.62 3.24
N GLN A 30 15.14 5.35 3.93
CA GLN A 30 16.20 4.48 3.38
C GLN A 30 15.72 3.03 3.24
N ASN A 31 15.04 2.50 4.26
CA ASN A 31 14.51 1.14 4.23
C ASN A 31 13.51 0.95 3.07
N SER A 32 12.55 1.86 2.93
CA SER A 32 11.56 1.83 1.83
C SER A 32 12.22 1.85 0.44
N THR A 33 13.28 2.65 0.26
CA THR A 33 14.01 2.70 -1.02
C THR A 33 14.68 1.36 -1.33
N LEU A 34 15.39 0.77 -0.37
CA LEU A 34 16.10 -0.49 -0.58
C LEU A 34 15.12 -1.61 -0.93
N THR A 35 14.08 -1.80 -0.10
CA THR A 35 13.04 -2.81 -0.36
C THR A 35 12.35 -2.56 -1.70
N GLY A 36 12.04 -1.30 -2.04
CA GLY A 36 11.42 -0.95 -3.32
C GLY A 36 12.27 -1.31 -4.53
N THR A 37 13.58 -1.08 -4.50
CA THR A 37 14.47 -1.42 -5.62
C THR A 37 14.67 -2.92 -5.80
N LEU A 38 14.73 -3.69 -4.71
CA LEU A 38 14.83 -5.15 -4.74
C LEU A 38 13.53 -5.80 -5.20
N ALA A 39 12.39 -5.38 -4.64
CA ALA A 39 11.08 -5.87 -5.06
C ALA A 39 10.82 -5.53 -6.54
N GLY A 40 11.14 -4.30 -6.96
CA GLY A 40 11.05 -3.88 -8.36
C GLY A 40 11.93 -4.74 -9.28
N GLN A 41 13.11 -5.18 -8.83
CA GLN A 41 13.94 -6.11 -9.60
C GLN A 41 13.27 -7.46 -9.79
N ILE A 42 12.78 -8.07 -8.70
CA ILE A 42 12.13 -9.37 -8.73
C ILE A 42 10.92 -9.35 -9.66
N VAL A 43 10.10 -8.30 -9.58
CA VAL A 43 8.93 -8.15 -10.44
C VAL A 43 9.32 -7.92 -11.90
N MET A 44 10.28 -7.03 -12.18
CA MET A 44 10.70 -6.74 -13.56
C MET A 44 11.36 -7.94 -14.23
N GLU A 45 12.23 -8.67 -13.53
CA GLU A 45 12.88 -9.86 -14.08
C GLU A 45 11.92 -11.04 -14.16
N GLY A 46 11.05 -11.22 -13.15
CA GLY A 46 10.11 -12.34 -13.10
C GLY A 46 8.94 -12.21 -14.08
N PHE A 47 8.35 -11.02 -14.22
CA PHE A 47 7.15 -10.81 -15.06
C PHE A 47 7.47 -10.21 -16.43
N LEU A 48 8.46 -9.33 -16.55
CA LEU A 48 8.78 -8.63 -17.81
C LEU A 48 10.05 -9.16 -18.47
N ASN A 49 10.86 -9.95 -17.76
CA ASN A 49 12.18 -10.43 -18.19
C ASN A 49 13.13 -9.31 -18.66
N ILE A 50 13.02 -8.13 -18.04
CA ILE A 50 13.85 -6.94 -18.34
C ILE A 50 14.89 -6.75 -17.23
N ARG A 51 16.17 -6.66 -17.61
CA ARG A 51 17.28 -6.37 -16.71
C ARG A 51 17.79 -4.94 -16.93
N ILE A 52 17.53 -4.06 -15.97
CA ILE A 52 17.99 -2.66 -15.99
C ILE A 52 18.97 -2.43 -14.84
N THR A 53 19.96 -1.57 -15.05
CA THR A 53 20.90 -1.17 -13.99
C THR A 53 20.16 -0.49 -12.81
N PRO A 54 20.59 -0.73 -11.55
CA PRO A 54 19.85 -0.28 -10.36
C PRO A 54 19.62 1.24 -10.28
N TRP A 55 20.59 2.04 -10.72
CA TRP A 55 20.49 3.50 -10.69
C TRP A 55 19.45 4.02 -11.68
N LEU A 56 19.39 3.44 -12.89
CA LEU A 56 18.46 3.83 -13.94
C LEU A 56 17.03 3.42 -13.56
N ARG A 57 16.85 2.23 -12.98
CA ARG A 57 15.56 1.80 -12.42
C ARG A 57 15.06 2.75 -11.33
N ARG A 58 15.94 3.18 -10.41
CA ARG A 58 15.60 4.12 -9.35
C ARG A 58 15.22 5.49 -9.91
N LEU A 59 15.89 5.95 -10.96
CA LEU A 59 15.57 7.21 -11.63
C LEU A 59 14.20 7.14 -12.31
N ILE A 60 13.96 6.12 -13.13
CA ILE A 60 12.70 5.95 -13.87
C ILE A 60 11.50 5.88 -12.92
N THR A 61 11.56 5.00 -11.92
CA THR A 61 10.46 4.82 -10.95
C THR A 61 10.18 6.09 -10.15
N ARG A 62 11.22 6.84 -9.78
CA ARG A 62 11.07 8.12 -9.07
C ARG A 62 10.52 9.22 -9.98
N LEU A 63 10.92 9.27 -11.25
CA LEU A 63 10.36 10.22 -12.21
C LEU A 63 8.88 9.94 -12.49
N ILE A 64 8.50 8.67 -12.69
CA ILE A 64 7.11 8.26 -12.89
C ILE A 64 6.24 8.62 -11.67
N ALA A 65 6.78 8.56 -10.46
CA ALA A 65 6.05 8.94 -9.25
C ALA A 65 5.94 10.48 -9.07
N ILE A 66 7.02 11.22 -9.35
CA ILE A 66 7.10 12.66 -9.07
C ILE A 66 6.43 13.50 -10.17
N VAL A 67 6.59 13.14 -11.45
CA VAL A 67 6.08 13.95 -12.57
C VAL A 67 4.57 14.17 -12.49
N PRO A 68 3.72 13.14 -12.28
CA PRO A 68 2.27 13.34 -12.13
C PRO A 68 1.92 14.21 -10.93
N ALA A 69 2.63 14.04 -9.81
CA ALA A 69 2.42 14.84 -8.61
C ALA A 69 2.71 16.32 -8.87
N ILE A 70 3.84 16.65 -9.52
CA ILE A 70 4.20 18.03 -9.88
C ILE A 70 3.17 18.62 -10.84
N VAL A 71 2.74 17.88 -11.86
CA VAL A 71 1.74 18.35 -12.83
C VAL A 71 0.41 18.66 -12.14
N VAL A 72 -0.08 17.77 -11.27
CA VAL A 72 -1.35 17.98 -10.58
C VAL A 72 -1.26 19.14 -9.59
N ILE A 73 -0.17 19.28 -8.84
CA ILE A 73 0.04 20.42 -7.93
C ILE A 73 0.10 21.73 -8.72
N GLY A 74 0.83 21.75 -9.84
CA GLY A 74 0.99 22.95 -10.67
C GLY A 74 -0.30 23.39 -11.35
N VAL A 75 -1.20 22.47 -11.70
CA VAL A 75 -2.47 22.77 -12.39
C VAL A 75 -3.63 23.01 -11.41
N PHE A 76 -3.70 22.28 -10.29
CA PHE A 76 -4.87 22.27 -9.40
C PHE A 76 -4.63 22.87 -7.99
N GLY A 77 -3.40 23.28 -7.65
CA GLY A 77 -3.06 23.88 -6.36
C GLY A 77 -2.98 22.90 -5.18
N GLU A 78 -2.53 23.38 -4.01
CA GLU A 78 -2.21 22.55 -2.82
C GLU A 78 -3.38 21.69 -2.31
N GLY A 79 -4.62 22.10 -2.56
CA GLY A 79 -5.84 21.43 -2.08
C GLY A 79 -6.07 20.01 -2.62
N LYS A 80 -5.41 19.62 -3.73
CA LYS A 80 -5.53 18.28 -4.33
C LYS A 80 -4.45 17.29 -3.89
N THR A 81 -3.50 17.71 -3.05
CA THR A 81 -2.42 16.83 -2.56
C THR A 81 -2.98 15.64 -1.76
N THR A 82 -4.05 15.87 -0.99
CA THR A 82 -4.75 14.80 -0.26
C THR A 82 -5.39 13.80 -1.20
N GLU A 83 -5.97 14.24 -2.33
CA GLU A 83 -6.55 13.33 -3.33
C GLU A 83 -5.48 12.50 -4.04
N LEU A 84 -4.30 13.07 -4.33
CA LEU A 84 -3.15 12.33 -4.85
C LEU A 84 -2.64 11.26 -3.85
N LEU A 85 -2.59 11.60 -2.57
CA LEU A 85 -2.23 10.66 -1.52
C LEU A 85 -3.25 9.53 -1.42
N ILE A 86 -4.56 9.85 -1.45
CA ILE A 86 -5.64 8.86 -1.45
C ILE A 86 -5.54 7.96 -2.69
N ALA A 87 -5.34 8.54 -3.88
CA ALA A 87 -5.15 7.78 -5.12
C ALA A 87 -3.96 6.83 -5.04
N SER A 88 -2.86 7.23 -4.40
CA SER A 88 -1.71 6.35 -4.16
C SER A 88 -2.08 5.16 -3.26
N GLN A 89 -2.87 5.40 -2.20
CA GLN A 89 -3.36 4.33 -1.32
C GLN A 89 -4.31 3.37 -2.04
N VAL A 90 -5.12 3.89 -2.95
CA VAL A 90 -6.00 3.08 -3.81
C VAL A 90 -5.17 2.19 -4.74
N CYS A 91 -4.14 2.72 -5.37
CA CYS A 91 -3.27 1.91 -6.21
C CYS A 91 -2.65 0.76 -5.40
N LEU A 92 -2.23 1.02 -4.15
CA LEU A 92 -1.69 -0.01 -3.26
C LEU A 92 -2.73 -1.05 -2.82
N SER A 93 -3.97 -0.62 -2.54
CA SER A 93 -5.06 -1.53 -2.13
C SER A 93 -5.38 -2.56 -3.21
N MET A 94 -5.41 -2.12 -4.47
CA MET A 94 -5.61 -2.99 -5.63
C MET A 94 -4.47 -4.01 -5.81
N GLN A 95 -3.21 -3.58 -5.56
CA GLN A 95 -2.04 -4.45 -5.69
C GLN A 95 -2.06 -5.62 -4.69
N LEU A 96 -2.52 -5.38 -3.44
CA LEU A 96 -2.55 -6.41 -2.40
C LEU A 96 -3.45 -7.59 -2.77
N GLY A 97 -4.66 -7.33 -3.26
CA GLY A 97 -5.57 -8.40 -3.68
C GLY A 97 -4.96 -9.27 -4.78
N PHE A 98 -4.32 -8.63 -5.76
CA PHE A 98 -3.65 -9.32 -6.86
C PHE A 98 -2.41 -10.10 -6.43
N ALA A 99 -1.69 -9.66 -5.38
CA ALA A 99 -0.51 -10.37 -4.86
C ALA A 99 -0.89 -11.56 -3.95
N VAL A 100 -1.90 -11.39 -3.10
CA VAL A 100 -2.28 -12.39 -2.09
C VAL A 100 -2.90 -13.63 -2.73
N TRP A 101 -3.74 -13.47 -3.76
CA TRP A 101 -4.43 -14.59 -4.40
C TRP A 101 -3.47 -15.62 -5.03
N PRO A 102 -2.51 -15.25 -5.91
CA PRO A 102 -1.53 -16.18 -6.47
C PRO A 102 -0.62 -16.78 -5.40
N LEU A 103 -0.22 -15.99 -4.40
CA LEU A 103 0.61 -16.48 -3.29
C LEU A 103 -0.10 -17.61 -2.54
N MET A 104 -1.37 -17.42 -2.17
CA MET A 104 -2.16 -18.46 -1.51
C MET A 104 -2.37 -19.69 -2.39
N ARG A 105 -2.57 -19.48 -3.71
CA ARG A 105 -2.74 -20.59 -4.67
C ARG A 105 -1.47 -21.42 -4.84
N PHE A 106 -0.30 -20.77 -4.95
CA PHE A 106 0.99 -21.44 -5.16
C PHE A 106 1.50 -22.11 -3.89
N THR A 107 1.38 -21.47 -2.74
CA THR A 107 1.79 -22.06 -1.44
C THR A 107 0.90 -23.24 -1.01
N SER A 108 -0.33 -23.33 -1.55
CA SER A 108 -1.24 -24.45 -1.33
C SER A 108 -1.07 -25.59 -2.35
N GLU A 109 -0.24 -25.43 -3.37
CA GLU A 109 -0.09 -26.39 -4.45
C GLU A 109 1.02 -27.41 -4.14
N LYS A 110 0.63 -28.65 -3.82
CA LYS A 110 1.58 -29.75 -3.53
C LYS A 110 2.55 -30.00 -4.69
N ALA A 111 2.11 -29.80 -5.93
CA ALA A 111 2.96 -29.95 -7.10
C ALA A 111 4.13 -28.94 -7.15
N LYS A 112 3.98 -27.76 -6.52
CA LYS A 112 5.02 -26.71 -6.48
C LYS A 112 5.82 -26.71 -5.18
N MET A 113 5.17 -26.99 -4.06
CA MET A 113 5.78 -26.88 -2.72
C MET A 113 6.23 -28.23 -2.13
N GLY A 114 5.84 -29.36 -2.73
CA GLY A 114 6.16 -30.70 -2.22
C GLY A 114 5.68 -30.89 -0.77
N ASP A 115 6.59 -31.34 0.09
CA ASP A 115 6.33 -31.55 1.51
C ASP A 115 6.17 -30.26 2.32
N PHE A 116 6.57 -29.11 1.75
CA PHE A 116 6.40 -27.78 2.35
C PHE A 116 5.07 -27.11 1.98
N ALA A 117 4.14 -27.85 1.37
CA ALA A 117 2.82 -27.34 1.07
C ALA A 117 2.05 -26.99 2.35
N ASN A 118 1.31 -25.87 2.31
CA ASN A 118 0.60 -25.39 3.49
C ASN A 118 -0.37 -26.45 4.05
N PRO A 119 -0.28 -26.79 5.35
CA PRO A 119 -1.27 -27.62 6.00
C PRO A 119 -2.63 -26.92 6.02
N VAL A 120 -3.71 -27.70 6.15
CA VAL A 120 -5.09 -27.22 6.00
C VAL A 120 -5.40 -26.05 6.94
N TRP A 121 -4.82 -26.01 8.15
CA TRP A 121 -5.02 -24.91 9.09
C TRP A 121 -4.42 -23.57 8.59
N ILE A 122 -3.20 -23.58 8.01
CA ILE A 122 -2.59 -22.39 7.41
C ILE A 122 -3.39 -21.96 6.18
N LYS A 123 -3.89 -22.93 5.40
CA LYS A 123 -4.75 -22.62 4.25
C LYS A 123 -6.02 -21.90 4.69
N ILE A 124 -6.72 -22.39 5.72
CA ILE A 124 -7.94 -21.76 6.25
C ILE A 124 -7.64 -20.35 6.78
N LEU A 125 -6.62 -20.19 7.64
CA LEU A 125 -6.26 -18.89 8.18
C LEU A 125 -5.81 -17.90 7.11
N GLY A 126 -5.01 -18.36 6.14
CA GLY A 126 -4.52 -17.53 5.04
C GLY A 126 -5.64 -17.08 4.11
N TRP A 127 -6.57 -17.97 3.75
CA TRP A 127 -7.73 -17.60 2.93
C TRP A 127 -8.73 -16.72 3.68
N MET A 128 -8.90 -16.93 5.00
CA MET A 128 -9.70 -16.03 5.84
C MET A 128 -9.10 -14.63 5.88
N THR A 129 -7.79 -14.52 6.13
CA THR A 129 -7.07 -13.23 6.17
C THR A 129 -7.09 -12.55 4.81
N ALA A 130 -6.86 -13.30 3.72
CA ALA A 130 -6.96 -12.80 2.36
C ALA A 130 -8.36 -12.25 2.05
N GLY A 131 -9.40 -12.99 2.45
CA GLY A 131 -10.79 -12.56 2.32
C GLY A 131 -11.06 -11.25 3.05
N ILE A 132 -10.64 -11.13 4.31
CA ILE A 132 -10.77 -9.91 5.10
C ILE A 132 -10.06 -8.74 4.41
N ILE A 133 -8.81 -8.92 3.99
CA ILE A 133 -8.03 -7.87 3.30
C ILE A 133 -8.73 -7.44 2.02
N ILE A 134 -9.18 -8.37 1.18
CA ILE A 134 -9.84 -8.05 -0.09
C ILE A 134 -11.16 -7.30 0.18
N VAL A 135 -11.99 -7.77 1.11
CA VAL A 135 -13.25 -7.11 1.46
C VAL A 135 -13.01 -5.69 1.98
N LEU A 136 -12.03 -5.49 2.87
CA LEU A 136 -11.70 -4.17 3.40
C LEU A 136 -11.14 -3.23 2.33
N ASN A 137 -10.30 -3.73 1.42
CA ASN A 137 -9.76 -2.92 0.33
C ASN A 137 -10.84 -2.54 -0.70
N VAL A 138 -11.77 -3.46 -0.99
CA VAL A 138 -12.94 -3.16 -1.83
C VAL A 138 -13.85 -2.14 -1.17
N LYS A 139 -14.13 -2.29 0.13
CA LYS A 139 -14.90 -1.30 0.90
C LYS A 139 -14.26 0.09 0.81
N LEU A 140 -12.94 0.18 1.03
CA LEU A 140 -12.20 1.44 0.94
C LEU A 140 -12.27 2.05 -0.46
N LEU A 141 -12.20 1.23 -1.50
CA LEU A 141 -12.39 1.65 -2.89
C LEU A 141 -13.79 2.22 -3.13
N LEU A 142 -14.83 1.52 -2.69
CA LEU A 142 -16.22 1.97 -2.82
C LEU A 142 -16.43 3.30 -2.09
N ASP A 143 -15.97 3.40 -0.83
CA ASP A 143 -16.08 4.61 -0.02
C ASP A 143 -15.28 5.80 -0.62
N THR A 144 -14.26 5.53 -1.43
CA THR A 144 -13.43 6.56 -2.07
C THR A 144 -13.98 7.04 -3.41
N PHE A 145 -14.57 6.16 -4.22
CA PHE A 145 -14.98 6.47 -5.61
C PHE A 145 -16.48 6.57 -5.84
N LEU A 146 -17.33 6.00 -4.97
CA LEU A 146 -18.78 6.07 -5.17
C LEU A 146 -19.40 7.31 -4.51
N PRO A 147 -20.38 7.96 -5.16
CA PRO A 147 -21.17 9.01 -4.54
C PRO A 147 -21.98 8.49 -3.35
N ASP A 148 -22.17 9.32 -2.31
CA ASP A 148 -22.87 8.95 -1.06
C ASP A 148 -24.29 8.39 -1.29
N ALA A 149 -24.97 8.83 -2.34
CA ALA A 149 -26.29 8.32 -2.73
C ALA A 149 -26.25 6.84 -3.16
N VAL A 150 -25.20 6.43 -3.87
CA VAL A 150 -24.99 5.04 -4.31
C VAL A 150 -24.51 4.19 -3.15
N LEU A 151 -23.65 4.73 -2.27
CA LEU A 151 -23.22 4.05 -1.05
C LEU A 151 -24.38 3.79 -0.10
N LYS A 152 -25.27 4.77 0.14
CA LYS A 152 -26.47 4.56 0.95
C LYS A 152 -27.44 3.56 0.34
N ALA A 153 -27.59 3.52 -0.99
CA ALA A 153 -28.41 2.52 -1.66
C ALA A 153 -27.80 1.11 -1.58
N LEU A 154 -26.49 0.96 -1.78
CA LEU A 154 -25.78 -0.31 -1.69
C LEU A 154 -25.68 -0.83 -0.26
N TYR A 155 -25.22 -0.01 0.70
CA TYR A 155 -25.16 -0.41 2.10
C TYR A 155 -26.55 -0.58 2.71
N GLY A 156 -27.54 0.21 2.28
CA GLY A 156 -28.94 0.07 2.69
C GLY A 156 -29.57 -1.24 2.20
N SER A 157 -29.27 -1.68 0.97
CA SER A 157 -29.71 -2.99 0.46
C SER A 157 -28.97 -4.18 1.08
N LEU A 158 -27.74 -3.97 1.57
CA LEU A 158 -26.98 -4.96 2.35
C LEU A 158 -27.23 -4.92 3.87
N GLY A 159 -28.01 -3.95 4.38
CA GLY A 159 -28.27 -3.78 5.83
C GLY A 159 -27.04 -3.39 6.66
N LEU A 160 -25.99 -2.85 6.04
CA LEU A 160 -24.75 -2.45 6.71
C LEU A 160 -24.78 -0.96 7.07
N PRO A 161 -24.29 -0.55 8.26
CA PRO A 161 -24.22 0.86 8.61
C PRO A 161 -23.18 1.59 7.74
N SER A 162 -23.64 2.63 7.04
CA SER A 162 -22.78 3.54 6.29
C SER A 162 -21.93 4.33 7.29
N SER A 163 -20.60 4.24 7.16
CA SER A 163 -19.65 4.89 8.06
C SER A 163 -19.31 6.31 7.59
N LYS A 164 -20.33 7.15 7.41
CA LYS A 164 -20.24 8.61 7.50
C LYS A 164 -21.57 9.18 7.98
#